data_AF-A0A520IN13-F1
#
_entry.id   AF-A0A520IN13-F1
#
_cell.length_a   1.000
_cell.length_b   1.000
_cell.length_c   1.000
_cell.angle_alpha   90.00
_cell.angle_beta   90.00
_cell.angle_gamma   90.00
#
_symmetry.space_group_name_H-M   'P 1'
#
loop_
_entity.id
_entity.type
_entity.pdbx_description
1 polymer ?
#
loop_
_entity_poly.entity_id
_entity_poly.type
_entity_poly.pdbx_seq_one_letter_code
_entity_poly.pdbx_strand_id
1 'polypeptide(L)'
;YLEVYADAYEWVELPNTLGMSQFADGGLLGSKPYAASGGYINRMSDYCGHCRYDVKQRVRENACPFNALYWDFLVRNADKLDRNPRLAMPYRNWAKMKPADRDATLAQAKEFLARLDG
;
A
#
# COMPACT_ATOMS: atom_id res chain seq x y z
N TYR A 1 -15.05 9.35 2.02
CA TYR A 1 -15.90 8.16 2.20
C TYR A 1 -17.32 8.58 2.59
N LEU A 2 -17.45 9.69 3.32
CA LEU A 2 -18.72 10.31 3.75
C LEU A 2 -19.78 10.57 2.67
N GLU A 3 -19.39 10.90 1.44
CA GLU A 3 -20.34 11.30 0.39
C GLU A 3 -20.87 10.14 -0.47
N VAL A 4 -20.18 9.00 -0.50
CA VAL A 4 -20.39 7.96 -1.52
C VAL A 4 -21.11 6.70 -1.00
N TYR A 5 -21.32 6.61 0.31
CA TYR A 5 -22.02 5.49 0.96
C TYR A 5 -23.26 5.98 1.71
N ALA A 6 -24.38 5.28 1.53
CA ALA A 6 -25.68 5.66 2.12
C ALA A 6 -25.73 5.58 3.65
N ASP A 7 -24.79 4.86 4.27
CA ASP A 7 -24.66 4.66 5.71
C ASP A 7 -23.53 5.52 6.32
N ALA A 8 -22.93 6.43 5.54
CA ALA A 8 -21.83 7.24 6.03
C ALA A 8 -22.33 8.47 6.78
N TYR A 9 -22.21 8.40 8.11
CA TYR A 9 -22.29 9.54 9.01
C TYR A 9 -20.94 9.75 9.67
N GLU A 10 -20.54 11.00 9.92
CA GLU A 10 -19.19 11.35 10.38
C GLU A 10 -18.74 10.56 11.61
N TRP A 11 -19.62 10.36 12.60
CA TRP A 11 -19.29 9.62 13.83
C TRP A 11 -18.89 8.15 13.59
N VAL A 12 -19.35 7.55 12.49
CA VAL A 12 -18.93 6.20 12.05
C VAL A 12 -17.78 6.29 11.06
N GLU A 13 -17.90 7.17 10.06
CA GLU A 13 -16.98 7.21 8.93
C GLU A 13 -15.59 7.70 9.34
N LEU A 14 -15.51 8.77 10.13
CA LEU A 14 -14.24 9.41 10.47
C LEU A 14 -13.25 8.48 11.18
N PRO A 15 -13.62 7.73 12.26
CA PRO A 15 -12.67 6.80 12.88
C PRO A 15 -12.28 5.64 11.96
N ASN A 16 -13.20 5.16 11.10
CA ASN A 16 -12.90 4.10 10.15
C ASN A 16 -11.95 4.57 9.04
N THR A 17 -12.18 5.77 8.49
CA THR A 17 -11.35 6.32 7.43
C THR A 17 -10.02 6.82 7.99
N LEU A 18 -10.04 7.72 8.97
CA LEU A 18 -8.82 8.35 9.49
C LEU A 18 -7.93 7.37 10.26
N GLY A 19 -8.53 6.60 11.17
CA GLY A 19 -7.78 5.71 12.06
C GLY A 19 -7.51 4.36 11.42
N MET A 20 -8.58 3.59 11.17
CA MET A 20 -8.42 2.22 10.69
C MET A 20 -7.81 2.17 9.28
N SER A 21 -8.35 2.89 8.31
CA SER A 21 -7.92 2.81 6.90
C SER A 21 -6.60 3.54 6.66
N GLN A 22 -6.51 4.82 7.04
CA GLN A 22 -5.37 5.68 6.70
C GLN A 22 -4.25 5.65 7.75
N PHE A 23 -4.49 5.11 8.95
CA PHE A 23 -3.51 5.08 10.05
C PHE A 23 -3.00 6.47 10.44
N ALA A 24 -3.80 7.51 10.20
CA ALA A 24 -3.42 8.90 10.46
C ALA A 24 -3.51 9.28 11.95
N ASP A 25 -4.14 8.42 12.76
CA ASP A 25 -4.22 8.52 14.22
C ASP A 25 -2.98 7.96 14.95
N GLY A 26 -1.99 7.45 14.20
CA GLY A 26 -0.78 6.85 14.78
C GLY A 26 -1.01 5.48 15.43
N GLY A 27 -2.14 4.83 15.19
CA GLY A 27 -2.46 3.51 15.70
C GLY A 27 -3.38 3.48 16.92
N LEU A 28 -4.19 4.53 17.12
CA LEU A 28 -5.22 4.54 18.16
C LEU A 28 -6.26 3.43 17.92
N LEU A 29 -6.67 3.24 16.67
CA LEU A 29 -7.67 2.25 16.25
C LEU A 29 -7.07 0.97 15.64
N GLY A 30 -5.75 0.90 15.45
CA GLY A 30 -5.09 -0.23 14.79
C GLY A 30 -3.65 -0.44 15.23
N SER A 31 -3.18 -1.69 15.22
CA SER A 31 -1.79 -2.01 15.60
C SER A 31 -0.77 -1.84 14.47
N LYS A 32 -1.24 -1.62 13.23
CA LYS A 32 -0.42 -1.38 12.04
C LYS A 32 -1.28 -0.73 10.94
N PRO A 33 -0.68 -0.01 9.98
CA PRO A 33 -1.40 0.43 8.78
C PRO A 33 -1.85 -0.78 7.95
N TYR A 34 -3.08 -0.74 7.44
CA TYR A 34 -3.61 -1.76 6.53
C TYR A 34 -3.09 -1.58 5.09
N ALA A 35 -1.77 -1.41 4.94
CA ALA A 35 -1.10 -1.39 3.64
C ALA A 35 -0.86 -2.81 3.13
N ALA A 36 -1.20 -3.07 1.86
CA ALA A 36 -1.01 -4.35 1.23
C ALA A 36 -0.63 -4.21 -0.26
N SER A 37 0.19 -5.16 -0.75
CA SER A 37 0.48 -5.31 -2.18
C SER A 37 -0.68 -5.99 -2.93
N GLY A 38 -0.58 -6.04 -4.26
CA GLY A 38 -1.55 -6.76 -5.10
C GLY A 38 -1.68 -8.24 -4.75
N GLY A 39 -0.66 -8.86 -4.14
CA GLY A 39 -0.73 -10.24 -3.66
C GLY A 39 -1.85 -10.50 -2.65
N TYR A 40 -2.24 -9.51 -1.84
CA TYR A 40 -3.41 -9.62 -0.96
C TYR A 40 -4.71 -9.63 -1.74
N ILE A 41 -4.88 -8.68 -2.67
CA ILE A 41 -6.06 -8.56 -3.53
C ILE A 41 -6.26 -9.85 -4.32
N ASN A 42 -5.21 -10.37 -4.96
CA ASN A 42 -5.28 -11.62 -5.72
C ASN A 42 -5.64 -12.84 -4.88
N ARG A 43 -5.33 -12.86 -3.58
CA ARG A 43 -5.68 -13.98 -2.70
C ARG A 43 -7.11 -13.89 -2.19
N MET A 44 -7.64 -12.69 -2.05
CA MET A 44 -8.93 -12.42 -1.42
C MET A 44 -10.05 -12.12 -2.43
N SER A 45 -9.75 -12.13 -3.73
CA SER A 45 -10.68 -11.83 -4.81
C SER A 45 -10.29 -12.55 -6.10
N ASP A 46 -11.14 -12.47 -7.12
CA ASP A 46 -10.93 -12.93 -8.49
C ASP A 46 -10.57 -11.80 -9.47
N TYR A 47 -10.51 -10.54 -9.01
CA TYR A 47 -10.29 -9.36 -9.85
C TYR A 47 -9.04 -9.44 -10.72
N CYS A 48 -7.97 -10.04 -10.20
CA CYS A 48 -6.71 -10.15 -10.92
C CYS A 48 -6.79 -11.08 -12.16
N GLY A 49 -7.77 -11.99 -12.22
CA GLY A 49 -7.94 -12.91 -13.36
C GLY A 49 -8.30 -12.21 -14.68
N HIS A 50 -8.96 -11.05 -14.60
CA HIS A 50 -9.37 -10.25 -15.76
C HIS A 50 -8.69 -8.88 -15.82
N CYS A 51 -7.74 -8.61 -14.92
CA CYS A 51 -7.06 -7.33 -14.85
C CYS A 51 -5.99 -7.22 -15.94
N ARG A 52 -5.84 -6.04 -16.55
CA ARG A 52 -4.75 -5.76 -17.51
C ARG A 52 -3.35 -5.85 -16.89
N TYR A 53 -3.27 -5.68 -15.57
CA TYR A 53 -2.01 -5.71 -14.85
C TYR A 53 -1.68 -7.12 -14.36
N ASP A 54 -0.41 -7.51 -14.47
CA ASP A 54 0.11 -8.73 -13.88
C ASP A 54 0.42 -8.49 -12.40
N VAL A 55 -0.39 -9.11 -11.53
CA VAL A 55 -0.24 -9.03 -10.07
C VAL A 55 1.04 -9.69 -9.54
N LYS A 56 1.69 -10.55 -10.32
CA LYS A 56 2.97 -11.17 -9.96
C LYS A 56 4.16 -10.26 -10.26
N GLN A 57 3.97 -9.20 -11.04
CA GLN A 57 5.02 -8.27 -11.41
C GLN A 57 5.03 -7.05 -10.49
N ARG A 58 6.22 -6.68 -10.01
CA ARG A 58 6.45 -5.47 -9.19
C ARG A 58 6.90 -4.26 -10.00
N VAL A 59 7.55 -4.52 -11.13
CA VAL A 59 8.11 -3.55 -12.07
C VAL A 59 7.79 -4.01 -13.49
N ARG A 60 7.84 -3.08 -14.46
CA ARG A 60 7.39 -3.15 -15.87
C ARG A 60 6.05 -2.44 -16.10
N GLU A 61 5.78 -2.12 -17.36
CA GLU A 61 4.62 -1.38 -17.83
C GLU A 61 3.27 -1.96 -17.35
N ASN A 62 3.14 -3.30 -17.33
CA ASN A 62 1.93 -3.99 -16.89
C ASN A 62 1.99 -4.48 -15.45
N ALA A 63 2.95 -4.03 -14.63
CA ALA A 63 2.99 -4.42 -13.22
C ALA A 63 1.78 -3.87 -12.45
N CYS A 64 1.24 -4.66 -11.53
CA CYS A 64 0.18 -4.18 -10.64
C CYS A 64 0.69 -2.99 -9.80
N PRO A 65 0.04 -1.80 -9.86
CA PRO A 65 0.52 -0.60 -9.19
C PRO A 65 0.67 -0.76 -7.67
N PHE A 66 -0.21 -1.54 -7.04
CA PHE A 66 -0.16 -1.84 -5.61
C PHE A 66 1.18 -2.47 -5.18
N ASN A 67 1.86 -3.20 -6.07
CA ASN A 67 3.11 -3.86 -5.71
C ASN A 67 4.26 -2.86 -5.50
N ALA A 68 4.40 -1.87 -6.39
CA ALA A 68 5.42 -0.83 -6.24
C ALA A 68 5.03 0.17 -5.16
N LEU A 69 3.77 0.63 -5.15
CA LEU A 69 3.26 1.59 -4.17
C LEU A 69 3.31 1.07 -2.73
N TYR A 70 3.11 -0.24 -2.51
CA TYR A 70 3.26 -0.84 -1.19
C TYR A 70 4.68 -0.64 -0.62
N TRP A 71 5.71 -0.87 -1.43
CA TRP A 71 7.09 -0.70 -0.99
C TRP A 71 7.45 0.77 -0.84
N ASP A 72 7.04 1.63 -1.78
CA ASP A 72 7.23 3.07 -1.68
C ASP A 72 6.63 3.63 -0.38
N PHE A 73 5.39 3.24 -0.06
CA PHE A 73 4.72 3.64 1.19
C PHE A 73 5.52 3.25 2.44
N LEU A 74 6.03 2.02 2.51
CA LEU A 74 6.81 1.58 3.67
C LEU A 74 8.16 2.30 3.76
N VAL A 75 8.83 2.50 2.63
CA VAL A 75 10.18 3.10 2.61
C VAL A 75 10.12 4.58 2.95
N ARG A 76 9.19 5.33 2.35
CA ARG A 76 9.06 6.78 2.58
C ARG A 76 8.62 7.15 3.99
N ASN A 77 7.99 6.21 4.71
CA ASN A 77 7.53 6.38 6.09
C ASN A 77 8.34 5.54 7.10
N ALA A 78 9.54 5.09 6.73
CA ALA A 78 10.34 4.21 7.59
C ALA A 78 10.68 4.84 8.94
N ASP A 79 10.88 6.16 8.97
CA ASP A 79 11.12 6.95 10.19
C ASP A 79 10.02 6.79 11.26
N LYS A 80 8.77 6.56 10.83
CA LYS A 80 7.61 6.38 11.70
C LYS A 80 7.22 4.91 11.91
N LEU A 81 7.51 4.06 10.93
CA LEU A 81 6.94 2.71 10.85
C LEU A 81 7.95 1.58 11.10
N ASP A 82 9.26 1.82 11.01
CA ASP A 82 10.28 0.77 11.12
C ASP A 82 10.31 0.09 12.50
N ARG A 83 9.97 0.83 13.56
CA ARG A 83 9.86 0.32 14.93
C ARG A 83 8.60 -0.49 15.17
N ASN A 84 7.64 -0.51 14.24
CA ASN A 84 6.43 -1.32 14.40
C ASN A 84 6.76 -2.82 14.26
N PRO A 85 6.59 -3.65 15.32
CA PRO A 85 6.96 -5.06 15.27
C PRO A 85 6.20 -5.86 14.20
N ARG A 86 4.97 -5.43 13.85
CA ARG A 86 4.16 -6.07 12.81
C ARG A 86 4.68 -5.79 11.39
N LEU A 87 5.52 -4.77 11.22
CA LEU A 87 6.15 -4.39 9.95
C LEU A 87 7.61 -4.85 9.85
N ALA A 88 8.16 -5.48 10.90
CA ALA A 88 9.54 -5.94 10.94
C ALA A 88 9.87 -6.89 9.77
N MET A 89 8.97 -7.84 9.44
CA MET A 89 9.20 -8.78 8.34
C MET A 89 9.21 -8.10 6.96
N PRO A 90 8.24 -7.23 6.59
CA PRO A 90 8.33 -6.39 5.40
C PRO A 90 9.66 -5.63 5.28
N TYR A 91 10.11 -4.93 6.33
CA TYR A 91 11.38 -4.20 6.29
C TYR A 91 12.59 -5.11 6.12
N ARG A 92 12.61 -6.27 6.78
CA ARG A 92 13.68 -7.28 6.59
C ARG A 92 13.68 -7.83 5.16
N ASN A 93 12.52 -8.03 4.56
CA ASN A 93 12.41 -8.49 3.18
C ASN A 93 12.92 -7.42 2.21
N TRP A 94 12.57 -6.15 2.43
CA TRP A 94 13.09 -5.02 1.68
C TRP A 94 14.62 -4.93 1.75
N ALA A 95 15.19 -5.04 2.96
CA ALA A 95 16.62 -4.97 3.17
C ALA A 95 17.42 -6.08 2.46
N LYS A 96 16.80 -7.24 2.19
CA LYS A 96 17.40 -8.36 1.47
C LYS A 96 17.33 -8.23 -0.05
N MET A 97 16.54 -7.29 -0.59
CA MET A 97 16.44 -7.08 -2.03
C MET A 97 17.74 -6.47 -2.57
N LYS A 98 18.07 -6.81 -3.82
CA LYS A 98 19.23 -6.22 -4.49
C LYS A 98 19.02 -4.70 -4.61
N PRO A 99 20.08 -3.86 -4.51
CA PRO A 99 19.96 -2.42 -4.69
C PRO A 99 19.22 -2.04 -5.98
N ALA A 100 19.59 -2.63 -7.12
CA ALA A 100 18.93 -2.39 -8.39
C ALA A 100 17.42 -2.72 -8.39
N ASP A 101 17.02 -3.78 -7.68
CA ASP A 101 15.60 -4.17 -7.57
C ASP A 101 14.81 -3.15 -6.73
N ARG A 102 15.44 -2.59 -5.69
CA ARG A 102 14.84 -1.54 -4.85
C ARG A 102 14.67 -0.26 -5.64
N ASP A 103 15.72 0.17 -6.33
CA ASP A 103 15.72 1.40 -7.13
C ASP A 103 14.68 1.32 -8.25
N ALA A 104 14.61 0.19 -8.96
CA ALA A 104 13.60 -0.03 -9.99
C ALA A 104 12.16 -0.01 -9.44
N THR A 105 11.96 -0.56 -8.22
CA THR A 105 10.64 -0.55 -7.58
C THR A 105 10.20 0.86 -7.20
N LEU A 106 11.11 1.65 -6.63
CA LEU A 106 10.82 3.04 -6.24
C LEU A 106 10.62 3.94 -7.47
N ALA A 107 11.41 3.72 -8.54
CA ALA A 107 11.22 4.42 -9.81
C ALA A 107 9.84 4.11 -10.42
N GLN A 108 9.42 2.83 -10.43
CA GLN A 108 8.09 2.43 -10.90
C GLN A 108 6.96 3.09 -10.10
N ALA A 109 7.10 3.17 -8.77
CA ALA A 109 6.13 3.82 -7.91
C ALA A 109 6.04 5.32 -8.22
N LYS A 110 7.18 6.00 -8.34
CA LYS A 110 7.25 7.43 -8.68
C LYS A 110 6.62 7.72 -10.04
N GLU A 111 6.90 6.90 -11.04
CA GLU A 111 6.28 7.03 -12.37
C GLU A 111 4.75 6.91 -12.29
N PHE A 112 4.25 5.94 -11.53
CA PHE A 112 2.80 5.77 -11.36
C PHE A 112 2.16 6.96 -10.64
N LEU A 113 2.78 7.45 -9.55
CA LEU A 113 2.30 8.63 -8.82
C LEU A 113 2.26 9.87 -9.70
N ALA A 114 3.29 10.10 -10.53
CA ALA A 114 3.31 11.23 -11.46
C ALA A 114 2.18 11.20 -12.50
N ARG A 115 1.64 10.01 -12.82
CA ARG A 115 0.46 9.87 -13.71
C ARG A 115 -0.86 10.15 -13.01
N LEU A 116 -0.90 10.16 -11.67
CA LEU A 116 -2.10 10.52 -10.89
C LEU A 116 -2.19 12.03 -10.66
N ASP A 117 -1.04 12.71 -10.62
CA ASP A 117 -0.94 14.16 -10.35
C ASP A 117 -1.16 15.03 -11.60
N GLY A 118 -1.22 14.44 -12.80
CA GLY A 118 -1.41 15.11 -14.09
C GLY A 118 -2.79 14.88 -14.68
#